data_AF-A0A7S0C897-F1
#
_entry.id   AF-A0A7S0C897-F1
#
_cell.length_a   1.000
_cell.length_b   1.000
_cell.length_c   1.000
_cell.angle_alpha   90.00
_cell.angle_beta   90.00
_cell.angle_gamma   90.00
#
_symmetry.space_group_name_H-M   'P 1'
#
loop_
_entity.id
_entity.type
_entity.pdbx_description
1 polymer ?
#
loop_
_entity_poly.entity_id
_entity_poly.type
_entity_poly.pdbx_seq_one_letter_code
_entity_poly.pdbx_strand_id
1 'polypeptide(L)'
;SSSTVFDKPTRNTTNKHLYVLPVLLLEFLALAITRAVLPSLLLQTFQGRIYIVMGCTECIRGLLAFLTCPLFGRLSDIVGRKPCFFVTILGSMMPVCSLALGGDVLLFVWLLAISGAFSNTFTLTFAYISDCIKDDREKRVAAYGLALATFGLSYTIGPMLGGYLANSKLLVSGALADGDGEIGTDEEKFGDEIDLGGAKLVFIASLVLTILDLAYIWFILPESTDISLPQPE
;
A
#
# COMPACT_ATOMS: atom_id res chain seq x y z
N SER A 1 43.94 22.45 21.71
CA SER A 1 43.86 22.65 20.25
C SER A 1 43.53 21.31 19.60
N SER A 2 42.50 21.32 18.75
CA SER A 2 42.19 20.27 17.75
C SER A 2 41.54 18.97 18.25
N SER A 3 40.23 18.98 18.41
CA SER A 3 39.38 17.79 18.22
C SER A 3 38.75 17.89 16.83
N THR A 4 39.21 17.06 15.92
CA THR A 4 38.64 16.81 14.59
C THR A 4 37.19 16.38 14.73
N VAL A 5 36.28 17.31 14.47
CA VAL A 5 34.86 17.01 14.23
C VAL A 5 34.81 16.16 12.96
N PHE A 6 34.42 14.90 13.13
CA PHE A 6 34.04 14.02 12.03
C PHE A 6 32.87 14.69 11.31
N ASP A 7 33.16 15.33 10.18
CA ASP A 7 32.15 15.89 9.31
C ASP A 7 31.36 14.72 8.71
N LYS A 8 30.15 14.51 9.23
CA LYS A 8 29.22 13.48 8.77
C LYS A 8 28.80 13.91 7.37
N PRO A 9 28.98 13.08 6.32
CA PRO A 9 28.74 13.51 4.95
C PRO A 9 27.34 14.09 4.85
N THR A 10 27.26 15.40 4.57
CA THR A 10 26.02 16.14 4.37
C THR A 10 25.28 15.49 3.22
N ARG A 11 24.34 14.60 3.57
CA ARG A 11 23.49 13.88 2.65
C ARG A 11 22.60 14.92 1.97
N ASN A 12 23.04 15.36 0.80
CA ASN A 12 22.39 16.22 -0.18
C ASN A 12 20.92 16.54 0.17
N THR A 13 20.69 17.63 0.91
CA THR A 13 19.42 18.03 1.53
C THR A 13 18.45 18.70 0.55
N THR A 14 18.36 18.23 -0.69
CA THR A 14 17.57 18.93 -1.73
C THR A 14 16.18 18.31 -1.97
N ASN A 15 15.99 17.01 -1.62
CA ASN A 15 14.79 16.25 -2.03
C ASN A 15 14.05 15.56 -0.86
N LYS A 16 13.97 16.20 0.31
CA LYS A 16 13.33 15.61 1.51
C LYS A 16 11.84 15.26 1.29
N HIS A 17 11.17 15.97 0.38
CA HIS A 17 9.79 15.73 -0.02
C HIS A 17 9.61 14.48 -0.89
N LEU A 18 10.67 13.91 -1.48
CA LEU A 18 10.59 12.69 -2.30
C LEU A 18 10.49 11.41 -1.46
N TYR A 19 10.91 11.43 -0.18
CA TYR A 19 10.91 10.23 0.67
C TYR A 19 9.50 9.68 0.95
N VAL A 20 8.45 10.48 0.76
CA VAL A 20 7.06 10.03 0.91
C VAL A 20 6.54 9.29 -0.33
N LEU A 21 7.18 9.45 -1.49
CA LEU A 21 6.72 8.84 -2.74
C LEU A 21 6.83 7.31 -2.73
N PRO A 22 7.94 6.69 -2.28
CA PRO A 22 8.02 5.23 -2.21
C PRO A 22 7.00 4.64 -1.24
N VAL A 23 6.71 5.32 -0.12
CA VAL A 23 5.66 4.92 0.82
C VAL A 23 4.32 4.88 0.11
N LEU A 24 3.97 5.97 -0.57
CA LEU A 24 2.75 6.07 -1.34
C LEU A 24 2.68 5.01 -2.45
N LEU A 25 3.78 4.77 -3.15
CA LEU A 25 3.89 3.75 -4.19
C LEU A 25 3.60 2.35 -3.63
N LEU A 26 4.30 1.96 -2.57
CA LEU A 26 4.23 0.62 -1.99
C LEU A 26 2.85 0.34 -1.40
N GLU A 27 2.27 1.28 -0.65
CA GLU A 27 0.93 1.13 -0.08
C GLU A 27 -0.13 0.94 -1.17
N PHE A 28 -0.15 1.82 -2.18
CA PHE A 28 -1.15 1.71 -3.24
C PHE A 28 -0.91 0.54 -4.18
N LEU A 29 0.34 0.12 -4.37
CA LEU A 29 0.66 -1.09 -5.10
C LEU A 29 0.12 -2.33 -4.37
N ALA A 30 0.36 -2.45 -3.06
CA ALA A 30 -0.15 -3.54 -2.24
C ALA A 30 -1.69 -3.58 -2.25
N LEU A 31 -2.34 -2.43 -2.11
CA LEU A 31 -3.79 -2.31 -2.22
C LEU A 31 -4.28 -2.72 -3.62
N ALA A 32 -3.68 -2.21 -4.68
CA ALA A 32 -4.10 -2.51 -6.05
C ALA A 32 -3.98 -4.01 -6.40
N ILE A 33 -2.87 -4.64 -5.98
CA ILE A 33 -2.66 -6.09 -6.11
C ILE A 33 -3.77 -6.87 -5.39
N THR A 34 -4.04 -6.51 -4.13
CA THR A 34 -5.07 -7.15 -3.30
C THR A 34 -6.45 -7.01 -3.93
N ARG A 35 -6.78 -5.80 -4.41
CA ARG A 35 -8.08 -5.46 -4.97
C ARG A 35 -8.37 -6.16 -6.29
N ALA A 36 -7.34 -6.48 -7.08
CA ALA A 36 -7.51 -7.13 -8.37
C ALA A 36 -8.05 -8.57 -8.25
N VAL A 37 -7.69 -9.28 -7.18
CA VAL A 37 -8.05 -10.70 -6.97
C VAL A 37 -9.24 -10.86 -6.02
N LEU A 38 -9.63 -9.78 -5.34
CA LEU A 38 -10.70 -9.78 -4.36
C LEU A 38 -12.08 -10.19 -4.92
N PRO A 39 -12.51 -9.75 -6.12
CA PRO A 39 -13.78 -10.20 -6.71
C PRO A 39 -13.85 -11.72 -6.89
N SER A 40 -12.76 -12.36 -7.32
CA SER A 40 -12.74 -13.81 -7.55
C SER A 40 -12.97 -14.60 -6.26
N LEU A 41 -12.44 -14.14 -5.13
CA LEU A 41 -12.62 -14.80 -3.83
C LEU A 41 -14.02 -14.60 -3.27
N LEU A 42 -14.55 -13.40 -3.41
CA LEU A 42 -15.89 -13.07 -2.93
C LEU A 42 -16.98 -13.77 -3.78
N LEU A 43 -16.70 -14.11 -5.05
CA LEU A 43 -17.63 -14.85 -5.92
C LEU A 43 -17.89 -16.26 -5.37
N GLN A 44 -16.85 -16.92 -4.84
CA GLN A 44 -16.98 -18.25 -4.22
C GLN A 44 -17.90 -18.23 -2.99
N THR A 45 -17.97 -17.11 -2.27
CA THR A 45 -18.74 -17.00 -1.01
C THR A 45 -20.13 -16.37 -1.19
N PHE A 46 -20.24 -15.28 -1.97
CA PHE A 46 -21.46 -14.47 -2.08
C PHE A 46 -22.15 -14.54 -3.45
N GLN A 47 -21.57 -15.28 -4.40
CA GLN A 47 -22.13 -15.54 -5.74
C GLN A 47 -22.65 -14.25 -6.40
N GLY A 48 -23.98 -14.12 -6.56
CA GLY A 48 -24.63 -13.00 -7.26
C GLY A 48 -24.76 -11.69 -6.47
N ARG A 49 -24.46 -11.66 -5.16
CA ARG A 49 -24.59 -10.42 -4.34
C ARG A 49 -23.30 -9.62 -4.22
N ILE A 50 -22.28 -10.01 -4.96
CA ILE A 50 -20.91 -9.54 -4.76
C ILE A 50 -20.73 -8.04 -4.95
N TYR A 51 -21.33 -7.48 -6.00
CA TYR A 51 -21.18 -6.08 -6.36
C TYR A 51 -21.85 -5.16 -5.34
N ILE A 52 -22.96 -5.62 -4.74
CA ILE A 52 -23.65 -4.90 -3.68
C ILE A 52 -22.79 -4.89 -2.41
N VAL A 53 -22.25 -6.04 -2.02
CA VAL A 53 -21.39 -6.14 -0.83
C VAL A 53 -20.13 -5.29 -1.00
N MET A 54 -19.45 -5.38 -2.14
CA MET A 54 -18.27 -4.57 -2.44
C MET A 54 -18.59 -3.08 -2.49
N GLY A 55 -19.69 -2.69 -3.17
CA GLY A 55 -20.12 -1.30 -3.25
C GLY A 55 -20.47 -0.71 -1.89
N CYS A 56 -21.22 -1.44 -1.05
CA CYS A 56 -21.53 -1.02 0.31
C CYS A 56 -20.27 -0.92 1.18
N THR A 57 -19.34 -1.85 1.04
CA THR A 57 -18.08 -1.85 1.81
C THR A 57 -17.24 -0.63 1.46
N GLU A 58 -17.08 -0.33 0.16
CA GLU A 58 -16.37 0.87 -0.29
C GLU A 58 -17.07 2.16 0.10
N CYS A 59 -18.41 2.17 0.08
CA CYS A 59 -19.18 3.32 0.56
C CYS A 59 -18.90 3.62 2.03
N ILE A 60 -18.96 2.61 2.90
CA ILE A 60 -18.64 2.74 4.32
C ILE A 60 -17.18 3.16 4.51
N ARG A 61 -16.27 2.53 3.77
CA ARG A 61 -14.84 2.84 3.82
C ARG A 61 -14.56 4.30 3.45
N GLY A 62 -15.19 4.80 2.38
CA GLY A 62 -15.09 6.20 1.94
C GLY A 62 -15.74 7.18 2.91
N LEU A 63 -16.89 6.82 3.50
CA LEU A 63 -17.56 7.64 4.51
C LEU A 63 -16.69 7.78 5.78
N LEU A 64 -16.10 6.68 6.24
CA LEU A 64 -15.18 6.70 7.37
C LEU A 64 -13.93 7.54 7.04
N ALA A 65 -13.32 7.33 5.86
CA ALA A 65 -12.17 8.10 5.42
C ALA A 65 -12.48 9.61 5.39
N PHE A 66 -13.66 9.99 4.88
CA PHE A 66 -14.12 11.38 4.86
C PHE A 66 -14.22 11.99 6.27
N LEU A 67 -14.81 11.26 7.22
CA LEU A 67 -14.93 11.71 8.61
C LEU A 67 -13.56 11.77 9.32
N THR A 68 -12.66 10.84 9.02
CA THR A 68 -11.33 10.77 9.66
C THR A 68 -10.30 11.68 9.03
N CYS A 69 -10.49 12.12 7.78
CA CYS A 69 -9.57 13.00 7.07
C CYS A 69 -9.21 14.28 7.87
N PRO A 70 -10.16 15.09 8.38
CA PRO A 70 -9.83 16.26 9.20
C PRO A 70 -9.23 15.89 10.56
N LEU A 71 -9.62 14.74 11.12
CA LEU A 71 -9.09 14.25 12.38
C LEU A 71 -7.60 13.89 12.26
N PHE A 72 -7.24 13.13 11.23
CA PHE A 72 -5.86 12.76 10.94
C PHE A 72 -5.00 13.96 10.54
N GLY A 73 -5.58 14.98 9.89
CA GLY A 73 -4.89 16.25 9.64
C GLY A 73 -4.41 16.88 10.94
N ARG A 74 -5.31 17.11 11.91
CA ARG A 74 -4.95 17.69 13.21
C ARG A 74 -4.07 16.77 14.04
N LEU A 75 -4.33 15.45 14.00
CA LEU A 75 -3.54 14.47 14.75
C LEU A 75 -2.09 14.41 14.24
N SER A 76 -1.90 14.49 12.91
CA SER A 76 -0.58 14.54 12.29
C SER A 76 0.23 15.76 12.68
N ASP A 77 -0.44 16.88 12.99
CA ASP A 77 0.24 18.10 13.42
C ASP A 77 0.71 18.02 14.89
N ILE A 78 0.06 17.18 15.72
CA ILE A 78 0.38 17.05 17.16
C ILE A 78 1.31 15.86 17.45
N VAL A 79 1.01 14.70 16.87
CA VAL A 79 1.73 13.44 17.13
C VAL A 79 2.98 13.31 16.26
N GLY A 80 3.06 14.08 15.18
CA GLY A 80 4.13 13.99 14.19
C GLY A 80 3.71 13.17 12.97
N ARG A 81 4.39 13.41 11.84
CA ARG A 81 4.00 12.83 10.54
C ARG A 81 4.36 11.35 10.41
N LYS A 82 5.54 10.96 10.89
CA LYS A 82 6.05 9.57 10.83
C LYS A 82 5.14 8.56 11.55
N PRO A 83 4.72 8.78 12.81
CA PRO A 83 3.81 7.85 13.49
C PRO A 83 2.43 7.78 12.83
N CYS A 84 1.94 8.87 12.24
CA CYS A 84 0.67 8.87 11.52
C CYS A 84 0.69 7.98 10.27
N PHE A 85 1.78 8.01 9.49
CA PHE A 85 1.95 7.07 8.37
C PHE A 85 1.98 5.62 8.86
N PHE A 86 2.71 5.35 9.94
CA PHE A 86 2.79 4.00 10.50
C PHE A 86 1.41 3.44 10.91
N VAL A 87 0.59 4.25 11.60
CA VAL A 87 -0.78 3.86 12.00
C VAL A 87 -1.69 3.62 10.80
N THR A 88 -1.56 4.44 9.76
CA THR A 88 -2.34 4.35 8.51
C THR A 88 -2.06 3.02 7.81
N ILE A 89 -0.77 2.66 7.66
CA ILE A 89 -0.35 1.41 7.03
C ILE A 89 -0.69 0.18 7.88
N LEU A 90 -0.57 0.28 9.21
CA LEU A 90 -1.05 -0.78 10.10
C LEU A 90 -2.56 -1.03 9.94
N GLY A 91 -3.35 0.03 9.78
CA GLY A 91 -4.79 -0.08 9.54
C GLY A 91 -5.12 -0.74 8.20
N SER A 92 -4.34 -0.45 7.14
CA SER A 92 -4.52 -1.07 5.83
C SER A 92 -4.05 -2.53 5.77
N MET A 93 -3.17 -2.95 6.70
CA MET A 93 -2.73 -4.34 6.87
C MET A 93 -3.79 -5.25 7.51
N MET A 94 -4.69 -4.74 8.36
CA MET A 94 -5.66 -5.57 9.10
C MET A 94 -6.54 -6.46 8.20
N PRO A 95 -7.15 -5.96 7.10
CA PRO A 95 -7.97 -6.81 6.23
C PRO A 95 -7.14 -7.87 5.52
N VAL A 96 -5.95 -7.51 5.04
CA VAL A 96 -5.05 -8.44 4.33
C VAL A 96 -4.56 -9.56 5.25
N CYS A 97 -4.23 -9.23 6.51
CA CYS A 97 -3.89 -10.22 7.52
C CYS A 97 -5.01 -11.22 7.78
N SER A 98 -6.26 -10.78 7.83
CA SER A 98 -7.41 -11.68 8.01
C SER A 98 -7.48 -12.73 6.92
N LEU A 99 -7.31 -12.35 5.64
CA LEU A 99 -7.34 -13.30 4.53
C LEU A 99 -6.07 -14.17 4.50
N ALA A 100 -4.90 -13.62 4.83
CA ALA A 100 -3.66 -14.36 4.88
C ALA A 100 -3.69 -15.48 5.94
N LEU A 101 -4.34 -15.24 7.08
CA LEU A 101 -4.49 -16.20 8.18
C LEU A 101 -5.64 -17.21 7.95
N GLY A 102 -6.33 -17.14 6.81
CA GLY A 102 -7.46 -18.03 6.50
C GLY A 102 -8.75 -17.70 7.25
N GLY A 103 -8.93 -16.44 7.67
CA GLY A 103 -10.16 -15.97 8.29
C GLY A 103 -11.32 -15.88 7.30
N ASP A 104 -12.54 -15.81 7.85
CA ASP A 104 -13.77 -15.73 7.06
C ASP A 104 -13.80 -14.48 6.16
N VAL A 105 -14.34 -14.66 4.96
CA VAL A 105 -14.52 -13.57 3.98
C VAL A 105 -15.45 -12.48 4.53
N LEU A 106 -16.40 -12.84 5.40
CA LEU A 106 -17.26 -11.88 6.09
C LEU A 106 -16.48 -10.99 7.06
N LEU A 107 -15.53 -11.58 7.81
CA LEU A 107 -14.65 -10.85 8.72
C LEU A 107 -13.72 -9.90 7.95
N PHE A 108 -13.22 -10.36 6.79
CA PHE A 108 -12.48 -9.51 5.86
C PHE A 108 -13.29 -8.29 5.43
N VAL A 109 -14.55 -8.46 5.03
CA VAL A 109 -15.42 -7.35 4.60
C VAL A 109 -15.60 -6.31 5.72
N TRP A 110 -15.83 -6.77 6.96
CA TRP A 110 -15.95 -5.88 8.11
C TRP A 110 -14.65 -5.12 8.40
N LEU A 111 -13.51 -5.82 8.40
CA LEU A 111 -12.21 -5.18 8.58
C LEU A 111 -11.91 -4.20 7.45
N LEU A 112 -12.26 -4.54 6.21
CA LEU A 112 -12.07 -3.68 5.05
C LEU A 112 -12.90 -2.40 5.17
N ALA A 113 -14.15 -2.48 5.62
CA ALA A 113 -14.96 -1.29 5.90
C ALA A 113 -14.28 -0.40 6.96
N ILE A 114 -13.88 -0.99 8.11
CA ILE A 114 -13.25 -0.28 9.22
C ILE A 114 -11.89 0.32 8.83
N SER A 115 -11.14 -0.34 7.93
CA SER A 115 -9.86 0.16 7.41
C SER A 115 -9.98 1.55 6.76
N GLY A 116 -11.19 1.96 6.36
CA GLY A 116 -11.46 3.30 5.84
C GLY A 116 -11.07 4.42 6.79
N ALA A 117 -11.23 4.21 8.10
CA ALA A 117 -10.83 5.16 9.13
C ALA A 117 -9.31 5.44 9.13
N PHE A 118 -8.52 4.49 8.63
CA PHE A 118 -7.06 4.59 8.54
C PHE A 118 -6.59 4.97 7.14
N SER A 119 -7.48 5.14 6.16
CA SER A 119 -7.11 5.38 4.76
C SER A 119 -6.80 6.86 4.44
N ASN A 120 -6.02 7.52 5.29
CA ASN A 120 -5.73 8.96 5.21
C ASN A 120 -4.33 9.27 4.65
N THR A 121 -3.68 8.32 3.97
CA THR A 121 -2.32 8.45 3.41
C THR A 121 -2.14 9.67 2.53
N PHE A 122 -3.11 9.97 1.66
CA PHE A 122 -3.05 11.14 0.78
C PHE A 122 -2.98 12.44 1.56
N THR A 123 -3.81 12.58 2.59
CA THR A 123 -3.84 13.77 3.46
C THR A 123 -2.50 13.95 4.15
N LEU A 124 -1.94 12.88 4.72
CA LEU A 124 -0.63 12.90 5.37
C LEU A 124 0.51 13.23 4.39
N THR A 125 0.43 12.71 3.17
CA THR A 125 1.41 12.94 2.11
C THR A 125 1.43 14.39 1.66
N PHE A 126 0.25 14.95 1.37
CA PHE A 126 0.17 16.35 0.97
C PHE A 126 0.63 17.30 2.06
N ALA A 127 0.30 16.99 3.31
CA ALA A 127 0.74 17.79 4.43
C ALA A 127 2.25 17.62 4.69
N TYR A 128 2.85 16.43 4.50
CA TYR A 128 4.31 16.24 4.54
C TYR A 128 5.04 17.04 3.45
N ILE A 129 4.52 17.03 2.22
CA ILE A 129 5.06 17.81 1.10
C ILE A 129 4.98 19.31 1.40
N SER A 130 3.86 19.78 1.97
CA SER A 130 3.70 21.18 2.41
C SER A 130 4.73 21.60 3.44
N ASP A 131 5.02 20.74 4.41
CA ASP A 131 5.97 21.03 5.48
C ASP A 131 7.42 21.07 4.97
N CYS A 132 7.74 20.24 3.98
CA CYS A 132 9.07 20.21 3.37
C CYS A 132 9.34 21.40 2.44
N ILE A 133 8.30 21.93 1.78
CA ILE A 133 8.41 22.99 0.77
C ILE A 133 7.59 24.20 1.21
N LYS A 134 8.17 25.01 2.12
CA LYS A 134 7.53 26.21 2.67
C LYS A 134 7.59 27.42 1.73
N ASP A 135 8.73 27.64 1.08
CA ASP A 135 9.03 28.91 0.39
C ASP A 135 8.83 28.88 -1.14
N ASP A 136 8.56 27.70 -1.72
CA ASP A 136 8.48 27.54 -3.18
C ASP A 136 7.15 26.89 -3.61
N ARG A 137 6.20 27.73 -4.03
CA ARG A 137 4.87 27.28 -4.44
C ARG A 137 4.91 26.42 -5.70
N GLU A 138 5.79 26.71 -6.66
CA GLU A 138 5.90 25.97 -7.91
C GLU A 138 6.43 24.56 -7.66
N LYS A 139 7.49 24.43 -6.84
CA LYS A 139 8.00 23.12 -6.42
C LYS A 139 6.98 22.30 -5.64
N ARG A 140 6.17 22.94 -4.78
CA ARG A 140 5.11 22.24 -4.03
C ARG A 140 4.04 21.66 -4.96
N VAL A 141 3.61 22.43 -5.96
CA VAL A 141 2.65 21.95 -6.97
C VAL A 141 3.24 20.80 -7.78
N ALA A 142 4.50 20.92 -8.21
CA ALA A 142 5.19 19.83 -8.92
C ALA A 142 5.30 18.55 -8.07
N ALA A 143 5.58 18.68 -6.76
CA ALA A 143 5.66 17.56 -5.84
C ALA A 143 4.30 16.86 -5.63
N TYR A 144 3.18 17.61 -5.57
CA TYR A 144 1.85 17.02 -5.56
C TYR A 144 1.55 16.28 -6.87
N GLY A 145 1.93 16.86 -8.01
CA GLY A 145 1.82 16.19 -9.31
C GLY A 145 2.60 14.88 -9.34
N LEU A 146 3.81 14.85 -8.79
CA LEU A 146 4.63 13.65 -8.68
C LEU A 146 3.98 12.58 -7.78
N ALA A 147 3.42 12.97 -6.63
CA ALA A 147 2.70 12.04 -5.76
C ALA A 147 1.50 11.39 -6.46
N LEU A 148 0.72 12.17 -7.21
CA LEU A 148 -0.40 11.66 -8.01
C LEU A 148 0.07 10.78 -9.19
N ALA A 149 1.20 11.13 -9.82
CA ALA A 149 1.80 10.29 -10.86
C ALA A 149 2.24 8.92 -10.31
N THR A 150 2.86 8.90 -9.14
CA THR A 150 3.24 7.68 -8.42
C THR A 150 2.03 6.83 -8.06
N PHE A 151 0.94 7.45 -7.59
CA PHE A 151 -0.34 6.76 -7.37
C PHE A 151 -0.87 6.08 -8.64
N GLY A 152 -0.95 6.84 -9.74
CA GLY A 152 -1.44 6.31 -11.02
C GLY A 152 -0.59 5.16 -11.53
N LEU A 153 0.74 5.28 -11.43
CA LEU A 153 1.69 4.23 -11.78
C LEU A 153 1.47 2.96 -10.96
N SER A 154 1.26 3.09 -9.65
CA SER A 154 1.00 1.97 -8.74
C SER A 154 -0.32 1.25 -9.09
N TYR A 155 -1.37 2.01 -9.38
CA TYR A 155 -2.67 1.44 -9.79
C TYR A 155 -2.67 0.84 -11.20
N THR A 156 -1.74 1.26 -12.06
CA THR A 156 -1.57 0.67 -13.39
C THR A 156 -0.84 -0.67 -13.28
N ILE A 157 0.24 -0.72 -12.50
CA ILE A 157 1.07 -1.92 -12.31
C ILE A 157 0.39 -2.94 -11.41
N GLY A 158 -0.35 -2.50 -10.40
CA GLY A 158 -0.91 -3.37 -9.35
C GLY A 158 -1.79 -4.50 -9.87
N PRO A 159 -2.85 -4.24 -10.67
CA PRO A 159 -3.69 -5.30 -11.21
C PRO A 159 -2.95 -6.22 -12.18
N MET A 160 -2.02 -5.68 -12.95
CA MET A 160 -1.19 -6.46 -13.87
C MET A 160 -0.31 -7.45 -13.10
N LEU A 161 0.33 -6.98 -12.02
CA LEU A 161 1.15 -7.83 -11.15
C LEU A 161 0.30 -8.81 -10.34
N GLY A 162 -0.87 -8.38 -9.83
CA GLY A 162 -1.80 -9.22 -9.08
C GLY A 162 -2.37 -10.37 -9.93
N GLY A 163 -2.73 -10.10 -11.18
CA GLY A 163 -3.17 -11.13 -12.13
C GLY A 163 -2.03 -12.09 -12.51
N TYR A 164 -0.81 -11.58 -12.71
CA TYR A 164 0.36 -12.42 -12.96
C TYR A 164 0.68 -13.34 -11.78
N LEU A 165 0.67 -12.81 -10.55
CA LEU A 165 0.91 -13.57 -9.32
C LEU A 165 -0.15 -14.67 -9.12
N ALA A 166 -1.42 -14.35 -9.35
CA ALA A 166 -2.51 -15.32 -9.28
C ALA A 166 -2.32 -16.51 -10.24
N ASN A 167 -1.76 -16.25 -11.44
CA ASN A 167 -1.53 -17.28 -12.46
C ASN A 167 -0.16 -17.98 -12.37
N SER A 168 0.85 -17.37 -11.76
CA SER A 168 2.24 -17.87 -11.76
C SER A 168 2.41 -19.25 -11.08
N LYS A 169 1.49 -19.65 -10.20
CA LYS A 169 1.51 -20.99 -9.59
C LYS A 169 1.05 -22.11 -10.54
N LEU A 170 0.33 -21.82 -11.63
CA LEU A 170 0.10 -22.79 -12.71
C LEU A 170 1.42 -23.16 -13.40
N LEU A 171 2.33 -22.20 -13.55
CA LEU A 171 3.64 -22.43 -14.18
C LEU A 171 4.62 -23.14 -13.24
N VAL A 172 4.64 -22.80 -11.95
CA VAL A 172 5.52 -23.47 -10.96
C VAL A 172 4.97 -24.85 -10.56
N SER A 173 3.65 -25.00 -10.41
CA SER A 173 3.02 -26.31 -10.18
C SER A 173 3.09 -27.18 -11.43
N GLY A 174 3.05 -26.60 -12.63
CA GLY A 174 3.31 -27.31 -13.89
C GLY A 174 4.77 -27.75 -14.01
N ALA A 175 5.74 -26.92 -13.65
CA ALA A 175 7.16 -27.29 -13.64
C ALA A 175 7.54 -28.29 -12.54
N LEU A 176 6.75 -28.37 -11.46
CA LEU A 176 6.89 -29.40 -10.42
C LEU A 176 6.10 -30.68 -10.75
N ALA A 177 5.07 -30.61 -11.61
CA ALA A 177 4.35 -31.76 -12.15
C ALA A 177 5.05 -32.36 -13.39
N ASP A 178 6.00 -31.64 -13.99
CA ASP A 178 6.84 -32.12 -15.10
C ASP A 178 8.04 -32.98 -14.62
N GLY A 179 7.96 -33.54 -13.41
CA GLY A 179 8.87 -34.57 -12.91
C GLY A 179 8.49 -35.99 -13.35
N ASP A 180 7.33 -36.14 -13.98
CA ASP A 180 6.75 -37.41 -14.40
C ASP A 180 6.08 -37.17 -15.75
N GLY A 181 6.87 -37.37 -16.81
CA GLY A 181 6.52 -36.97 -18.16
C GLY A 181 5.24 -37.61 -18.67
N GLU A 182 4.25 -36.78 -18.96
CA GLU A 182 3.36 -36.92 -20.12
C GLU A 182 3.08 -35.52 -20.68
N ILE A 183 3.56 -35.27 -21.90
CA ILE A 183 3.25 -34.07 -22.68
C ILE A 183 1.81 -34.23 -23.18
N GLY A 184 0.86 -33.76 -22.37
CA GLY A 184 -0.54 -33.58 -22.75
C GLY A 184 -0.75 -32.19 -23.33
N THR A 185 -0.95 -32.12 -24.64
CA THR A 185 -1.42 -30.93 -25.36
C THR A 185 -2.87 -30.61 -24.99
N ASP A 186 -3.10 -29.92 -23.88
CA ASP A 186 -4.43 -29.42 -23.51
C ASP A 186 -4.41 -27.88 -23.40
N GLU A 187 -4.49 -27.22 -24.56
CA GLU A 187 -4.78 -25.79 -24.70
C GLU A 187 -6.24 -25.42 -24.33
N GLU A 188 -7.03 -26.33 -23.77
CA GLU A 188 -8.42 -26.08 -23.36
C GLU A 188 -8.64 -26.34 -21.86
N LYS A 189 -8.29 -25.36 -21.01
CA LYS A 189 -9.00 -25.10 -19.74
C LYS A 189 -8.69 -23.70 -19.20
N PHE A 190 -8.96 -22.70 -20.02
CA PHE A 190 -8.88 -21.26 -19.71
C PHE A 190 -10.00 -20.76 -18.77
N GLY A 191 -10.66 -21.64 -17.99
CA GLY A 191 -12.01 -21.39 -17.48
C GLY A 191 -12.16 -21.20 -15.97
N ASP A 192 -11.88 -22.22 -15.16
CA ASP A 192 -12.78 -22.42 -14.01
C ASP A 192 -12.13 -22.71 -12.65
N GLU A 193 -10.81 -22.64 -12.51
CA GLU A 193 -10.19 -22.94 -11.22
C GLU A 193 -9.05 -21.99 -10.90
N ILE A 194 -9.41 -20.77 -10.46
CA ILE A 194 -8.51 -19.98 -9.62
C ILE A 194 -8.42 -20.74 -8.30
N ASP A 195 -7.48 -21.68 -8.27
CA ASP A 195 -7.18 -22.49 -7.11
C ASP A 195 -6.84 -21.57 -5.92
N LEU A 196 -7.39 -21.89 -4.76
CA LEU A 196 -7.34 -21.11 -3.51
C LEU A 196 -5.88 -20.77 -3.12
N GLY A 197 -4.91 -21.53 -3.64
CA GLY A 197 -3.48 -21.31 -3.50
C GLY A 197 -2.92 -20.07 -4.24
N GLY A 198 -3.45 -19.71 -5.41
CA GLY A 198 -3.01 -18.53 -6.18
C GLY A 198 -3.41 -17.21 -5.49
N ALA A 199 -4.62 -17.18 -4.94
CA ALA A 199 -5.10 -16.06 -4.15
C ALA A 199 -4.28 -15.83 -2.87
N LYS A 200 -3.89 -16.91 -2.17
CA LYS A 200 -3.03 -16.81 -0.97
C LYS A 200 -1.67 -16.19 -1.27
N LEU A 201 -1.05 -16.49 -2.42
CA LEU A 201 0.22 -15.88 -2.83
C LEU A 201 0.09 -14.37 -3.02
N VAL A 202 -1.02 -13.91 -3.60
CA VAL A 202 -1.30 -12.48 -3.80
C VAL A 202 -1.41 -11.76 -2.45
N PHE A 203 -2.07 -12.38 -1.46
CA PHE A 203 -2.15 -11.82 -0.10
C PHE A 203 -0.81 -11.83 0.61
N ILE A 204 -0.02 -12.90 0.50
CA ILE A 204 1.32 -12.95 1.09
C ILE A 204 2.22 -11.89 0.43
N ALA A 205 2.18 -11.74 -0.88
CA ALA A 205 2.94 -10.70 -1.59
C ALA A 205 2.54 -9.29 -1.13
N SER A 206 1.24 -9.02 -0.99
CA SER A 206 0.72 -7.76 -0.43
C SER A 206 1.18 -7.55 1.01
N LEU A 207 1.19 -8.59 1.84
CA LEU A 207 1.66 -8.54 3.22
C LEU A 207 3.17 -8.27 3.29
N VAL A 208 3.96 -8.87 2.40
CA VAL A 208 5.39 -8.59 2.27
C VAL A 208 5.62 -7.13 1.86
N LEU A 209 4.87 -6.61 0.88
CA LEU A 209 4.98 -5.21 0.45
C LEU A 209 4.64 -4.24 1.59
N THR A 210 3.57 -4.50 2.35
CA THR A 210 3.18 -3.65 3.48
C THR A 210 4.18 -3.72 4.64
N ILE A 211 4.80 -4.88 4.90
CA ILE A 211 5.90 -4.99 5.87
C ILE A 211 7.13 -4.21 5.39
N LEU A 212 7.49 -4.32 4.11
CA LEU A 212 8.59 -3.56 3.53
C LEU A 212 8.32 -2.05 3.62
N ASP A 213 7.07 -1.63 3.45
CA ASP A 213 6.66 -0.24 3.60
C ASP A 213 6.80 0.24 5.05
N LEU A 214 6.33 -0.56 6.03
CA LEU A 214 6.55 -0.28 7.46
C LEU A 214 8.03 -0.20 7.81
N ALA A 215 8.85 -1.10 7.28
CA ALA A 215 10.30 -1.09 7.47
C ALA A 215 10.92 0.15 6.85
N TYR A 216 10.46 0.57 5.67
CA TYR A 216 10.90 1.79 5.00
C TYR A 216 10.56 3.03 5.82
N ILE A 217 9.33 3.13 6.34
CA ILE A 217 8.93 4.22 7.23
C ILE A 217 9.82 4.26 8.47
N TRP A 218 10.05 3.09 9.09
CA TRP A 218 10.84 3.01 10.31
C TRP A 218 12.30 3.41 10.10
N PHE A 219 12.96 2.88 9.07
CA PHE A 219 14.40 3.08 8.82
C PHE A 219 14.73 4.36 8.03
N ILE A 220 13.92 4.76 7.06
CA ILE A 220 14.30 5.73 6.03
C ILE A 220 13.53 7.04 6.14
N LEU A 221 12.25 7.01 6.55
CA LEU A 221 11.45 8.24 6.59
C LEU A 221 11.92 9.16 7.74
N PRO A 222 12.48 10.35 7.43
CA PRO A 222 12.86 11.32 8.44
C PRO A 222 11.61 12.01 9.00
N GLU A 223 11.67 12.40 10.27
CA GLU A 223 10.58 13.12 10.91
C GLU A 223 10.50 14.55 10.36
N SER A 224 9.28 15.05 10.10
CA SER A 224 9.10 16.42 9.60
C SER A 224 9.58 17.48 10.60
N THR A 225 9.62 17.15 11.88
CA THR A 225 10.06 18.03 12.98
C THR A 225 11.56 18.36 12.91
N ASP A 226 12.39 17.45 12.41
CA ASP A 226 13.83 17.68 12.19
C ASP A 226 14.11 18.65 11.03
N ILE A 227 13.11 18.92 10.19
CA ILE A 227 13.22 19.81 9.03
C ILE A 227 13.09 21.29 9.46
N SER A 228 12.49 21.57 10.61
CA SER A 228 12.24 22.93 11.13
C SER A 228 13.31 23.50 12.05
N LEU A 229 14.34 22.74 12.43
CA LEU A 229 15.42 23.29 13.25
C LEU A 229 16.33 24.20 12.40
N PRO A 230 16.60 25.45 12.83
CA PRO A 230 17.59 26.28 12.17
C PRO A 230 18.93 25.53 12.18
N GLN A 231 19.54 25.40 11.01
CA GLN A 231 20.90 24.88 10.92
C GLN A 231 21.79 25.85 11.71
N PRO A 232 22.60 25.36 12.68
CA PRO A 232 23.57 26.23 13.34
C PRO A 232 24.55 26.76 12.29
N GLU A 233 24.73 28.08 12.28
CA GLU A 233 25.70 28.81 11.44
C GLU A 233 27.14 28.29 11.62
#